data_AF-A0AAD0JEG5-F1
#
_entry.id   AF-A0AAD0JEG5-F1
#
_cell.length_a   1.000
_cell.length_b   1.000
_cell.length_c   1.000
_cell.angle_alpha   90.00
_cell.angle_beta   90.00
_cell.angle_gamma   90.00
#
_symmetry.space_group_name_H-M   'P 1'
#
loop_
_entity.id
_entity.type
_entity.pdbx_description
1 polymer ?
#
loop_
_entity_poly.entity_id
_entity_poly.type
_entity_poly.pdbx_seq_one_letter_code
_entity_poly.pdbx_strand_id
1 'polypeptide(L)'
;MKKLFLLLTALLCLGLAGCDQEYRNHRAERGKPKISVSQTMVTVRRQPAPNIIILADGTMKMDEIQIPLDDTQRQMLQTMFGKLQVLRQNTLVAAPADPDMQPVKIQPPDGLEVIPANLVQTIPEFKDYTDTFGNIVADRR
;
A
#
# COMPACT_ATOMS: atom_id res chain seq x y z
N MET A 1 37.77 5.70 -38.80
CA MET A 1 37.92 5.07 -37.46
C MET A 1 37.26 5.90 -36.34
N LYS A 2 37.58 7.20 -36.17
CA LYS A 2 37.05 8.04 -35.08
C LYS A 2 35.53 8.27 -35.09
N LYS A 3 34.91 8.42 -36.28
CA LYS A 3 33.46 8.64 -36.44
C LYS A 3 32.62 7.40 -36.12
N LEU A 4 33.17 6.20 -36.36
CA LEU A 4 32.49 4.94 -36.05
C LEU A 4 32.50 4.66 -34.54
N PHE A 5 33.59 5.02 -33.88
CA PHE A 5 33.71 4.88 -32.42
C PHE A 5 32.70 5.77 -31.67
N LEU A 6 32.53 7.01 -32.11
CA LEU A 6 31.54 7.96 -31.57
C LEU A 6 30.08 7.47 -31.74
N LEU A 7 29.77 6.87 -32.89
CA LEU A 7 28.45 6.27 -33.14
C LEU A 7 28.18 5.08 -32.21
N LEU A 8 29.17 4.21 -32.01
CA LEU A 8 29.08 3.08 -31.08
C LEU A 8 28.92 3.54 -29.62
N THR A 9 29.60 4.62 -29.21
CA THR A 9 29.43 5.16 -27.85
C THR A 9 28.06 5.78 -27.65
N ALA A 10 27.56 6.53 -28.65
CA ALA A 10 26.22 7.11 -28.61
C ALA A 10 25.12 6.03 -28.56
N LEU A 11 25.28 4.93 -29.30
CA LEU A 11 24.35 3.79 -29.25
C LEU A 11 24.33 3.10 -27.87
N LEU A 12 25.50 2.98 -27.23
CA LEU A 12 25.61 2.39 -25.88
C LEU A 12 24.94 3.27 -24.82
N CYS A 13 25.07 4.60 -24.91
CA CYS A 13 24.44 5.54 -24.00
C CYS A 13 22.89 5.53 -24.11
N LEU A 14 22.36 5.28 -25.31
CA LEU A 14 20.90 5.15 -25.52
C LEU A 14 20.36 3.83 -24.97
N GLY A 15 21.14 2.74 -25.02
CA GLY A 15 20.76 1.45 -24.42
C GLY A 15 20.65 1.49 -22.89
N LEU A 16 21.50 2.28 -22.21
CA LEU A 16 21.48 2.42 -20.76
C LEU A 16 20.29 3.22 -20.22
N ALA A 17 19.68 4.10 -21.03
CA ALA A 17 18.50 4.88 -20.64
C ALA A 17 17.19 4.05 -20.66
N GLY A 18 17.17 2.91 -21.34
CA GLY A 18 15.99 2.04 -21.46
C GLY A 18 15.63 1.31 -20.16
N CYS A 19 16.63 0.89 -19.37
CA CYS A 19 16.40 0.25 -18.06
C CYS A 19 15.84 1.23 -17.02
N ASP A 20 16.03 2.53 -17.21
CA ASP A 20 15.61 3.55 -16.26
C ASP A 20 14.08 3.80 -16.34
N GLN A 21 13.47 3.59 -17.51
CA GLN A 21 12.02 3.82 -17.69
C GLN A 21 11.17 2.83 -16.89
N GLU A 22 11.52 1.54 -16.93
CA GLU A 22 10.84 0.49 -16.19
C GLU A 22 11.05 0.67 -14.67
N TYR A 23 12.27 1.02 -14.26
CA TYR A 23 12.59 1.36 -12.88
C TYR A 23 11.77 2.57 -12.36
N ARG A 24 11.65 3.63 -13.17
CA ARG A 24 10.86 4.82 -12.85
C ARG A 24 9.37 4.50 -12.76
N ASN A 25 8.85 3.66 -13.64
CA ASN A 25 7.47 3.20 -13.59
C ASN A 25 7.21 2.37 -12.31
N HIS A 26 8.08 1.42 -11.98
CA HIS A 26 7.97 0.68 -10.71
C HIS A 26 8.06 1.59 -9.49
N ARG A 27 8.90 2.63 -9.52
CA ARG A 27 8.99 3.61 -8.44
C ARG A 27 7.70 4.41 -8.30
N ALA A 28 7.12 4.87 -9.41
CA ALA A 28 5.86 5.60 -9.42
C ALA A 28 4.70 4.74 -8.90
N GLU A 29 4.61 3.48 -9.33
CA GLU A 29 3.59 2.53 -8.88
C GLU A 29 3.72 2.20 -7.38
N ARG A 30 4.94 2.00 -6.87
CA ARG A 30 5.19 1.76 -5.43
C ARG A 30 4.90 2.98 -4.55
N GLY A 31 4.99 4.18 -5.12
CA GLY A 31 4.77 5.45 -4.42
C GLY A 31 3.30 5.82 -4.26
N LYS A 32 2.38 5.14 -4.96
CA LYS A 32 0.94 5.45 -4.90
C LYS A 32 0.41 5.28 -3.47
N PRO A 33 -0.40 6.25 -2.98
CA PRO A 33 -1.13 6.10 -1.72
C PRO A 33 -1.94 4.80 -1.72
N LYS A 34 -1.82 4.01 -0.64
CA LYS A 34 -2.49 2.71 -0.53
C LYS A 34 -2.61 2.22 0.90
N ILE A 35 -3.58 1.33 1.10
CA ILE A 35 -3.69 0.48 2.28
C ILE A 35 -3.12 -0.89 1.92
N SER A 36 -2.05 -1.29 2.59
CA SER A 36 -1.44 -2.62 2.47
C SER A 36 -1.87 -3.49 3.64
N VAL A 37 -2.46 -4.63 3.35
CA VAL A 37 -2.95 -5.58 4.35
C VAL A 37 -2.00 -6.78 4.39
N SER A 38 -1.24 -6.92 5.46
CA SER A 38 -0.29 -8.02 5.67
C SER A 38 -0.83 -9.03 6.70
N GLN A 39 -0.08 -10.09 6.99
CA GLN A 39 -0.50 -11.11 7.95
C GLN A 39 -0.74 -10.55 9.37
N THR A 40 0.05 -9.58 9.82
CA THR A 40 0.02 -9.11 11.22
C THR A 40 -0.41 -7.66 11.39
N MET A 41 -0.40 -6.88 10.31
CA MET A 41 -0.70 -5.45 10.37
C MET A 41 -1.36 -4.93 9.09
N VAL A 42 -2.11 -3.83 9.25
CA VAL A 42 -2.57 -2.99 8.15
C VAL A 42 -1.70 -1.74 8.13
N THR A 43 -1.12 -1.41 6.97
CA THR A 43 -0.31 -0.20 6.77
C THR A 43 -1.01 0.74 5.81
N VAL A 44 -1.29 1.96 6.25
CA VAL A 44 -1.81 3.05 5.42
C VAL A 44 -0.63 3.94 5.04
N ARG A 45 -0.24 3.89 3.78
CA ARG A 45 0.95 4.56 3.25
C ARG A 45 0.54 5.68 2.32
N ARG A 46 1.02 6.88 2.59
CA ARG A 46 0.83 8.06 1.74
C ARG A 46 2.10 8.90 1.76
N GLN A 47 2.90 8.83 0.69
CA GLN A 47 4.14 9.62 0.63
C GLN A 47 3.82 11.10 0.37
N PRO A 48 4.52 12.06 1.01
CA PRO A 48 5.66 11.91 1.93
C PRO A 48 5.28 11.84 3.42
N ALA A 49 3.99 11.64 3.75
CA ALA A 49 3.52 11.55 5.14
C ALA A 49 3.99 10.26 5.84
N PRO A 50 4.03 10.24 7.19
CA PRO A 50 4.34 9.03 7.96
C PRO A 50 3.36 7.89 7.63
N ASN A 51 3.73 6.64 7.86
CA ASN A 51 2.79 5.53 7.66
C ASN A 51 1.91 5.37 8.89
N ILE A 52 0.61 5.11 8.71
CA ILE A 52 -0.22 4.63 9.82
C ILE A 52 -0.15 3.11 9.83
N ILE A 53 0.13 2.53 10.99
CA ILE A 53 0.18 1.08 11.20
C ILE A 53 -0.92 0.72 12.19
N ILE A 54 -1.74 -0.26 11.84
CA ILE A 54 -2.85 -0.75 12.67
C ILE A 54 -2.59 -2.23 12.95
N LEU A 55 -2.65 -2.59 14.23
CA LEU A 55 -2.45 -3.95 14.72
C LEU A 55 -3.79 -4.65 15.02
N ALA A 56 -3.73 -5.96 15.23
CA ALA A 56 -4.90 -6.80 15.43
C ALA A 56 -5.74 -6.48 16.67
N ASP A 57 -5.15 -5.83 17.67
CA ASP A 57 -5.80 -5.37 18.91
C ASP A 57 -6.43 -3.97 18.76
N GLY A 58 -6.35 -3.37 17.57
CA GLY A 58 -6.80 -2.00 17.33
C GLY A 58 -5.79 -0.92 17.73
N THR A 59 -4.58 -1.30 18.17
CA THR A 59 -3.50 -0.34 18.41
C THR A 59 -3.09 0.33 17.11
N MET A 60 -2.87 1.65 17.17
CA MET A 60 -2.40 2.45 16.05
C MET A 60 -1.02 3.05 16.33
N LYS A 61 -0.17 3.07 15.31
CA LYS A 61 1.09 3.79 15.30
C LYS A 61 1.17 4.71 14.09
N MET A 62 1.87 5.82 14.24
CA MET A 62 2.34 6.63 13.13
C MET A 62 3.87 6.47 13.05
N ASP A 63 4.32 5.79 12.00
CA ASP A 63 5.64 5.17 11.90
C ASP A 63 5.96 4.35 13.17
N GLU A 64 6.85 4.85 14.05
CA GLU A 64 7.28 4.14 15.26
C GLU A 64 6.58 4.64 16.54
N ILE A 65 5.74 5.67 16.43
CA ILE A 65 5.11 6.33 17.59
C ILE A 65 3.70 5.78 17.78
N GLN A 66 3.44 5.17 18.93
CA GLN A 66 2.09 4.74 19.29
C GLN A 66 1.19 5.95 19.57
N ILE A 67 0.02 5.96 18.94
CA ILE A 67 -1.00 6.99 19.15
C ILE A 67 -1.95 6.52 20.25
N PRO A 68 -2.16 7.30 21.32
CA PRO A 68 -3.15 6.97 22.34
C PRO A 68 -4.55 7.01 21.73
N LEU A 69 -5.29 5.91 21.88
CA LEU A 69 -6.67 5.78 21.40
C LEU A 69 -7.59 5.39 22.54
N ASP A 70 -8.79 5.97 22.57
CA ASP A 70 -9.87 5.53 23.45
C ASP A 70 -10.44 4.17 23.03
N ASP A 71 -11.27 3.58 23.87
CA ASP A 71 -11.83 2.25 23.65
C ASP A 71 -12.69 2.16 22.39
N THR A 72 -13.39 3.24 22.05
CA THR A 72 -14.27 3.31 20.86
C THR A 72 -13.42 3.34 19.59
N GLN A 73 -12.36 4.14 19.59
CA GLN A 73 -11.38 4.22 18.50
C GLN A 73 -10.68 2.88 18.29
N ARG A 74 -10.20 2.23 19.36
CA ARG A 74 -9.55 0.92 19.25
C ARG A 74 -10.51 -0.14 18.71
N GLN A 75 -11.75 -0.19 19.19
CA GLN A 75 -12.75 -1.13 18.70
C GLN A 75 -13.07 -0.91 17.22
N MET A 76 -13.14 0.34 16.78
CA MET A 76 -13.32 0.69 15.37
C MET A 76 -12.17 0.16 14.51
N LEU A 77 -10.92 0.40 14.91
CA LEU A 77 -9.74 -0.07 14.18
C LEU A 77 -9.62 -1.59 14.19
N GLN A 78 -9.93 -2.25 15.31
CA GLN A 78 -9.96 -3.71 15.40
C GLN A 78 -11.00 -4.32 14.45
N THR A 79 -12.18 -3.72 14.37
CA THR A 79 -13.25 -4.16 13.46
C THR A 79 -12.81 -3.99 12.00
N MET A 80 -12.22 -2.84 11.66
CA MET A 80 -11.67 -2.58 10.33
C MET A 80 -10.57 -3.58 9.98
N PHE A 81 -9.65 -3.85 10.92
CA PHE A 81 -8.59 -4.83 10.76
C PHE A 81 -9.16 -6.22 10.43
N GLY A 82 -10.13 -6.71 11.21
CA GLY A 82 -10.76 -8.01 10.97
C GLY A 82 -11.39 -8.12 9.58
N LYS A 83 -12.15 -7.10 9.15
CA LYS A 83 -12.73 -7.04 7.80
C LYS A 83 -11.65 -7.11 6.71
N LEU A 84 -10.59 -6.32 6.85
CA LEU A 84 -9.47 -6.30 5.91
C LEU A 84 -8.74 -7.65 5.84
N GLN A 85 -8.56 -8.34 6.97
CA GLN A 85 -7.91 -9.65 6.99
C GLN A 85 -8.73 -10.73 6.29
N VAL A 86 -10.05 -10.73 6.46
CA VAL A 86 -10.93 -11.65 5.71
C VAL A 86 -10.81 -11.39 4.21
N LEU A 87 -10.86 -10.11 3.80
CA LEU A 87 -10.73 -9.74 2.40
C LEU A 87 -9.35 -10.09 1.83
N ARG A 88 -8.27 -9.89 2.61
CA ARG A 88 -6.92 -10.30 2.24
C ARG A 88 -6.88 -11.80 1.97
N GLN A 89 -7.38 -12.61 2.90
CA GLN A 89 -7.37 -14.06 2.76
C GLN A 89 -8.16 -14.51 1.53
N ASN A 90 -9.37 -14.00 1.33
CA ASN A 90 -10.20 -14.33 0.16
C ASN A 90 -9.51 -13.93 -1.14
N THR A 91 -8.90 -12.75 -1.19
CA THR A 91 -8.17 -12.24 -2.35
C THR A 91 -6.98 -13.13 -2.69
N LEU A 92 -6.19 -13.54 -1.68
CA LEU A 92 -5.01 -14.37 -1.90
C LEU A 92 -5.34 -15.81 -2.30
N VAL A 93 -6.44 -16.38 -1.77
CA VAL A 93 -6.91 -17.71 -2.16
C VAL A 93 -7.35 -17.73 -3.63
N ALA A 94 -7.98 -16.66 -4.11
CA ALA A 94 -8.43 -16.55 -5.49
C ALA A 94 -7.31 -16.12 -6.46
N ALA A 95 -6.23 -15.54 -5.96
CA ALA A 95 -5.14 -15.04 -6.79
C ALA A 95 -4.27 -16.18 -7.34
N PRO A 96 -3.81 -16.09 -8.61
CA PRO A 96 -2.86 -17.05 -9.14
C PRO A 96 -1.54 -17.00 -8.37
N ALA A 97 -0.77 -18.10 -8.39
CA ALA A 97 0.59 -18.11 -7.86
C ALA A 97 1.44 -17.06 -8.58
N ASP A 98 2.23 -16.30 -7.82
CA ASP A 98 3.09 -15.24 -8.33
C ASP A 98 4.50 -15.42 -7.73
N PRO A 99 5.51 -15.79 -8.54
CA PRO A 99 6.89 -15.95 -8.09
C PRO A 99 7.50 -14.67 -7.49
N ASP A 100 7.05 -13.49 -7.94
CA ASP A 100 7.57 -12.20 -7.51
C ASP A 100 6.87 -11.66 -6.26
N MET A 101 5.86 -12.38 -5.77
CA MET A 101 5.09 -12.06 -4.57
C MET A 101 4.51 -10.63 -4.62
N GLN A 102 3.99 -10.22 -5.78
CA GLN A 102 3.43 -8.88 -5.92
C GLN A 102 2.11 -8.75 -5.15
N PRO A 103 1.85 -7.58 -4.52
CA PRO A 103 0.59 -7.32 -3.86
C PRO A 103 -0.58 -7.43 -4.85
N VAL A 104 -1.69 -8.00 -4.40
CA VAL A 104 -2.90 -8.17 -5.20
C VAL A 104 -3.94 -7.16 -4.76
N LYS A 105 -4.61 -6.49 -5.69
CA LYS A 105 -5.66 -5.53 -5.34
C LYS A 105 -6.81 -6.25 -4.65
N ILE A 106 -7.20 -5.75 -3.47
CA ILE A 106 -8.41 -6.19 -2.78
C ILE A 106 -9.60 -5.45 -3.40
N GLN A 107 -10.64 -6.20 -3.75
CA GLN A 107 -11.89 -5.66 -4.25
C GLN A 107 -13.01 -6.02 -3.28
N PRO A 108 -13.43 -5.08 -2.41
CA PRO A 108 -14.54 -5.32 -1.51
C PRO A 108 -15.82 -5.67 -2.28
N PRO A 109 -16.64 -6.62 -1.81
CA PRO A 109 -17.96 -6.85 -2.36
C PRO A 109 -18.83 -5.59 -2.32
N ASP A 110 -19.75 -5.46 -3.26
CA ASP A 110 -20.68 -4.34 -3.31
C ASP A 110 -21.47 -4.24 -2.00
N GLY A 111 -21.57 -3.02 -1.46
CA GLY A 111 -22.26 -2.74 -0.18
C GLY A 111 -21.46 -3.08 1.08
N LEU A 112 -20.27 -3.70 0.98
CA LEU A 112 -19.41 -3.93 2.15
C LEU A 112 -18.59 -2.67 2.46
N GLU A 113 -18.92 -2.02 3.56
CA GLU A 113 -18.13 -0.92 4.09
C GLU A 113 -16.91 -1.45 4.88
N VAL A 114 -15.76 -1.42 4.23
CA VAL A 114 -14.48 -1.88 4.79
C VAL A 114 -13.84 -0.79 5.64
N ILE A 115 -13.73 0.42 5.07
CA ILE A 115 -13.23 1.60 5.75
C ILE A 115 -14.43 2.35 6.35
N PRO A 116 -14.50 2.54 7.68
CA PRO A 116 -15.61 3.26 8.31
C PRO A 116 -15.76 4.68 7.76
N ALA A 117 -16.97 5.11 7.42
CA ALA A 117 -17.27 6.41 6.85
C ALA A 117 -16.96 7.56 7.82
N ASN A 118 -17.07 7.32 9.12
CA ASN A 118 -16.73 8.26 10.17
C ASN A 118 -15.26 8.16 10.62
N LEU A 119 -14.41 7.35 9.99
CA LEU A 119 -13.02 7.11 10.43
C LEU A 119 -12.25 8.41 10.65
N VAL A 120 -12.31 9.36 9.71
CA VAL A 120 -11.60 10.65 9.82
C VAL A 120 -12.19 11.55 10.91
N GLN A 121 -13.49 11.45 11.18
CA GLN A 121 -14.14 12.22 12.24
C GLN A 121 -13.78 11.67 13.62
N THR A 122 -13.68 10.35 13.74
CA THR A 122 -13.37 9.66 15.00
C THR A 122 -11.87 9.59 15.28
N ILE A 123 -11.03 9.49 14.26
CA ILE A 123 -9.57 9.39 14.34
C ILE A 123 -8.96 10.38 13.32
N PRO A 124 -8.77 11.66 13.72
CA PRO A 124 -8.34 12.73 12.81
C PRO A 124 -6.97 12.52 12.15
N GLU A 125 -6.14 11.62 12.68
CA GLU A 125 -4.86 11.21 12.10
C GLU A 125 -5.02 10.71 10.66
N PHE A 126 -6.20 10.18 10.28
CA PHE A 126 -6.49 9.71 8.93
C PHE A 126 -6.85 10.81 7.92
N LYS A 127 -7.02 12.08 8.34
CA LYS A 127 -7.50 13.17 7.47
C LYS A 127 -6.73 13.31 6.15
N ASP A 128 -5.41 13.11 6.22
CA ASP A 128 -4.48 13.29 5.10
C ASP A 128 -4.26 12.02 4.28
N TYR A 129 -4.99 10.93 4.59
CA TYR A 129 -4.82 9.59 4.01
C TYR A 129 -6.05 9.12 3.24
N THR A 130 -7.05 9.98 3.03
CA THR A 130 -8.31 9.62 2.36
C THR A 130 -8.09 9.15 0.91
N ASP A 131 -7.03 9.60 0.27
CA ASP A 131 -6.57 9.15 -1.05
C ASP A 131 -6.16 7.67 -1.09
N THR A 132 -5.81 7.09 0.06
CA THR A 132 -5.46 5.66 0.16
C THR A 132 -6.68 4.73 0.15
N PHE A 133 -7.88 5.24 0.51
CA PHE A 133 -9.05 4.40 0.83
C PHE A 133 -9.60 3.65 -0.39
N GLY A 134 -9.36 4.17 -1.60
CA GLY A 134 -9.71 3.52 -2.87
C GLY A 134 -8.69 2.51 -3.39
N ASN A 135 -7.56 2.36 -2.71
CA ASN A 135 -6.43 1.52 -3.15
C ASN A 135 -5.98 0.58 -2.04
N ILE A 136 -6.73 -0.50 -1.86
CA ILE A 136 -6.45 -1.54 -0.86
C ILE A 136 -5.78 -2.72 -1.57
N VAL A 137 -4.69 -3.22 -1.00
CA VAL A 137 -3.93 -4.35 -1.54
C VAL A 137 -3.68 -5.40 -0.47
N ALA A 138 -3.76 -6.66 -0.86
CA ALA A 138 -3.33 -7.81 -0.09
C ALA A 138 -1.83 -8.02 -0.32
N ASP A 139 -1.04 -7.93 0.75
CA ASP A 139 0.34 -8.36 0.72
C ASP A 139 0.40 -9.90 0.74
N ARG A 140 1.22 -10.46 -0.16
CA ARG A 140 1.48 -11.89 -0.25
C ARG A 140 2.53 -12.34 0.77
N ARG A 141 3.32 -11.42 1.31
CA ARG A 141 4.41 -11.67 2.26
C ARG A 141 3.93 -11.75 3.70
#